data_AF-A0A935LVV8-F1
#
_entry.id   AF-A0A935LVV8-F1
#
_cell.length_a   1.000
_cell.length_b   1.000
_cell.length_c   1.000
_cell.angle_alpha   90.00
_cell.angle_beta   90.00
_cell.angle_gamma   90.00
#
_symmetry.space_group_name_H-M   'P 1'
#
loop_
_entity.id
_entity.type
_entity.pdbx_description
1 polymer ?
#
loop_
_entity_poly.entity_id
_entity_poly.type
_entity_poly.pdbx_seq_one_letter_code
_entity_poly.pdbx_strand_id
1 'polypeptide(L)' 'MRQWKHNGVTIIGCNNLASSVPTHASELYAKNVITFLAAVTKPEGFTFDLADEVVAATLVTYNKEVRA' A
#
# COMPACT_ATOMS: atom_id res chain seq x y z
N MET A 1 -0.23 -10.69 -18.62
CA MET A 1 -0.99 -9.68 -19.40
C MET A 1 -1.99 -10.43 -20.26
N ARG A 2 -3.30 -10.31 -20.00
CA ARG A 2 -4.33 -10.92 -20.89
C ARG A 2 -4.83 -9.87 -21.86
N GLN A 3 -4.86 -10.20 -23.14
CA GLN A 3 -5.42 -9.35 -24.18
C GLN A 3 -6.53 -10.10 -24.90
N TRP A 4 -7.65 -9.41 -25.14
CA TRP A 4 -8.79 -9.94 -25.89
C TRP A 4 -9.10 -9.02 -27.06
N LYS A 5 -9.54 -9.59 -28.17
CA LYS A 5 -10.07 -8.83 -29.32
C LYS A 5 -11.55 -9.13 -29.49
N HIS A 6 -12.37 -8.09 -29.63
CA HIS A 6 -13.81 -8.23 -29.87
C HIS A 6 -14.29 -7.09 -30.78
N ASN A 7 -14.88 -7.41 -31.94
CA ASN A 7 -15.42 -6.45 -32.91
C ASN A 7 -14.49 -5.27 -33.22
N GLY A 8 -13.18 -5.53 -33.41
CA GLY A 8 -12.17 -4.50 -33.69
C GLY A 8 -11.62 -3.78 -32.45
N VAL A 9 -12.17 -4.02 -31.26
CA VAL A 9 -11.70 -3.45 -29.99
C VAL A 9 -10.68 -4.38 -29.33
N THR A 10 -9.60 -3.81 -28.78
CA THR A 10 -8.62 -4.54 -27.95
C THR A 10 -8.86 -4.24 -26.47
N ILE A 11 -9.06 -5.28 -25.68
CA ILE A 11 -9.25 -5.21 -24.22
C ILE A 11 -7.95 -5.64 -23.54
N ILE A 12 -7.37 -4.75 -22.72
CA ILE A 12 -6.13 -5.03 -21.97
C ILE A 12 -6.49 -5.27 -20.50
N GLY A 13 -6.42 -6.54 -20.07
CA GLY A 13 -6.64 -6.96 -18.69
C GLY A 13 -5.33 -7.15 -17.94
N CYS A 14 -4.74 -6.06 -17.45
CA CYS A 14 -3.53 -6.11 -16.61
C CYS A 14 -3.90 -6.12 -15.12
N ASN A 15 -3.68 -7.24 -14.44
CA ASN A 15 -3.99 -7.36 -13.01
C ASN A 15 -2.95 -6.68 -12.09
N ASN A 16 -1.69 -6.61 -12.53
CA ASN A 16 -0.60 -5.99 -11.77
C ASN A 16 0.24 -5.13 -12.71
N LEU A 17 -0.29 -3.96 -13.06
CA LEU A 17 0.35 -3.04 -13.98
C LEU A 17 1.62 -2.43 -13.39
N ALA A 18 1.68 -2.20 -12.07
CA ALA A 18 2.87 -1.68 -11.41
C ALA A 18 4.12 -2.56 -11.64
N SER A 19 3.95 -3.88 -11.74
CA SER A 19 5.05 -4.79 -12.07
C SER A 19 5.61 -4.61 -13.49
N SER A 20 4.97 -3.88 -14.40
CA SER A 20 5.57 -3.55 -15.70
C SER A 20 6.57 -2.39 -15.61
N VAL A 21 6.60 -1.65 -14.50
CA VAL A 21 7.54 -0.56 -14.20
C VAL A 21 8.15 -0.77 -12.80
N PRO A 22 8.81 -1.92 -12.57
CA PRO A 22 9.12 -2.40 -11.22
C PRO A 22 10.05 -1.47 -10.44
N THR A 23 11.00 -0.81 -11.12
CA THR A 23 11.93 0.14 -10.48
C THR A 23 11.19 1.31 -9.86
N HIS A 24 10.40 2.03 -10.65
CA HIS A 24 9.64 3.20 -10.16
C HIS A 24 8.52 2.80 -9.20
N ALA A 25 7.84 1.68 -9.45
CA ALA A 25 6.82 1.18 -8.54
C ALA A 25 7.40 0.88 -7.16
N SER A 26 8.57 0.24 -7.10
CA SER A 26 9.26 -0.07 -5.85
C SER A 26 9.75 1.19 -5.14
N GLU A 27 10.30 2.16 -5.88
CA GLU A 27 10.76 3.43 -5.34
C GLU A 27 9.61 4.22 -4.68
N LEU A 28 8.48 4.37 -5.38
CA LEU A 28 7.31 5.07 -4.86
C LEU A 28 6.69 4.34 -3.66
N TYR A 29 6.63 3.00 -3.70
CA TYR A 29 6.17 2.21 -2.58
C TYR A 29 7.08 2.38 -1.35
N ALA A 30 8.40 2.27 -1.52
CA ALA A 30 9.36 2.47 -0.45
C ALA A 30 9.25 3.88 0.16
N LYS A 31 9.05 4.91 -0.66
CA LYS A 31 8.82 6.27 -0.20
C LYS A 31 7.56 6.36 0.68
N ASN A 32 6.45 5.75 0.27
CA ASN A 32 5.23 5.72 1.09
C ASN A 32 5.46 5.02 2.43
N VAL A 33 6.17 3.89 2.44
CA VAL A 33 6.51 3.17 3.69
C VAL A 33 7.38 4.03 4.60
N ILE A 34 8.40 4.71 4.07
CA ILE A 34 9.29 5.59 4.86
C ILE A 34 8.50 6.77 5.43
N THR A 35 7.64 7.41 4.62
CA THR A 35 6.79 8.52 5.08
C THR A 35 5.84 8.07 6.18
N PHE A 36 5.23 6.88 6.05
CA PHE A 36 4.40 6.32 7.10
C PHE A 36 5.19 6.05 8.37
N LEU A 37 6.35 5.39 8.28
CA LEU A 37 7.21 5.12 9.43
C LEU A 37 7.61 6.41 10.14
N ALA A 38 8.02 7.43 9.40
CA ALA A 38 8.38 8.73 9.99
C ALA A 38 7.22 9.39 10.74
N ALA A 39 5.97 9.16 10.32
CA ALA A 39 4.79 9.67 11.01
C ALA A 39 4.47 8.90 12.30
N VAL A 40 4.71 7.59 12.35
CA VAL A 40 4.32 6.72 13.47
C VAL A 40 5.45 6.41 14.47
N THR A 41 6.71 6.66 14.10
CA THR A 41 7.86 6.48 15.00
C THR A 41 8.18 7.74 15.80
N LYS A 42 8.54 7.56 17.08
CA LYS A 42 9.05 8.62 17.97
C LYS A 42 10.53 8.32 18.33
N PRO A 43 11.29 9.28 18.90
CA PRO A 43 12.67 9.05 19.32
C PRO A 43 12.84 7.84 20.28
N GLU A 44 11.85 7.59 21.12
CA GLU A 44 11.76 6.46 22.05
C GLU A 44 11.41 5.12 21.37
N GLY A 45 11.14 5.14 20.07
CA GLY A 45 10.83 3.96 19.26
C GLY A 45 9.40 3.96 18.71
N PHE A 46 8.91 2.76 18.41
CA PHE A 46 7.59 2.57 17.82
C PHE A 46 6.51 2.56 18.89
N THR A 47 5.59 3.53 18.86
CA THR A 47 4.45 3.60 19.78
C THR A 47 3.16 3.60 18.97
N PHE A 48 2.27 2.65 19.24
CA PHE A 48 0.92 2.64 18.65
C PHE A 48 0.03 3.65 19.37
N ASP A 49 0.03 4.89 18.91
CA ASP A 49 -0.96 5.87 19.35
C ASP A 49 -2.29 5.59 18.64
N LEU A 50 -3.20 4.92 19.34
CA LEU A 50 -4.50 4.55 18.78
C LEU A 50 -5.44 5.75 18.56
N ALA A 51 -5.11 6.93 19.10
CA ALA A 51 -5.84 8.16 18.85
C ALA A 51 -5.34 8.90 17.60
N ASP A 52 -4.17 8.55 17.08
CA ASP A 52 -3.67 9.08 15.82
C ASP A 52 -4.49 8.53 14.65
N GLU A 53 -5.01 9.41 13.80
CA GLU A 53 -5.90 9.04 12.69
C GLU A 53 -5.22 8.15 11.65
N VAL A 54 -3.92 8.35 11.41
CA VAL A 54 -3.15 7.57 10.43
C VAL A 54 -2.90 6.17 10.97
N VAL A 55 -2.57 6.03 12.24
CA VAL A 55 -2.44 4.72 12.91
C VAL A 55 -3.80 4.01 12.94
N ALA A 56 -4.86 4.68 13.37
CA ALA A 56 -6.19 4.08 13.46
C ALA A 56 -6.72 3.59 12.10
N ALA A 57 -6.51 4.36 11.03
CA ALA A 57 -6.98 4.01 9.68
C ALA A 57 -6.17 2.87 9.03
N THR A 58 -4.95 2.61 9.49
CA THR A 58 -4.06 1.59 8.88
C THR A 58 -3.91 0.32 9.72
N LEU A 59 -4.31 0.34 10.99
CA LEU A 59 -4.13 -0.76 11.94
C LEU A 59 -5.27 -1.79 11.88
N VAL A 60 -5.09 -2.83 11.05
CA VAL A 60 -6.10 -3.90 10.84
C VAL A 60 -6.18 -4.89 12.01
N THR A 61 -5.08 -5.11 12.74
CA THR A 61 -5.07 -6.02 13.90
C THR A 61 -4.19 -5.47 15.01
N TYR A 62 -4.63 -5.63 16.26
CA TYR A 62 -3.85 -5.23 17.43
C TYR A 62 -4.23 -6.10 18.62
N ASN A 63 -3.23 -6.55 19.39
CA ASN A 63 -3.44 -7.35 20.61
C ASN A 63 -4.36 -8.58 20.43
N LYS A 64 -4.17 -9.32 19.32
CA LYS A 64 -4.96 -10.51 18.93
C LYS A 64 -6.41 -10.23 18.52
N GLU A 65 -6.79 -8.97 18.37
CA GLU A 65 -8.12 -8.57 17.91
C GLU A 65 -8.05 -7.97 16.50
N VAL A 66 -9.07 -8.29 15.69
CA VAL A 66 -9.28 -7.67 14.38
C VAL A 66 -10.00 -6.34 14.58
N ARG A 67 -9.48 -5.29 13.94
CA ARG A 67 -10.06 -3.95 13.90
C ARG A 67 -10.55 -3.70 12.48
N ALA A 68 -11.80 -3.26 12.36
CA ALA A 68 -12.45 -2.97 11.08
C ALA A 68 -12.31 -1.49 10.72
#